data_AF-A0ABD5YXB0-F1
#
_entry.id   AF-A0ABD5YXB0-F1
#
_cell.length_a   1.000
_cell.length_b   1.000
_cell.length_c   1.000
_cell.angle_alpha   90.00
_cell.angle_beta   90.00
_cell.angle_gamma   90.00
#
_symmetry.space_group_name_H-M   'P 1'
#
loop_
_entity.id
_entity.type
_entity.pdbx_description
1 polymer ?
#
loop_
_entity_poly.entity_id
_entity_poly.type
_entity_poly.pdbx_seq_one_letter_code
_entity_poly.pdbx_strand_id
1 'polypeptide(L)'
;MVVGGHGFAGVFVVLVGVAAFFRSPVFAVFPSLIGEYYGTAHSSENYALLYTGKVWGSIFAGTVTSILIASLGWTQSFFLGAGLLALAGIATLSVRPVDHSQTDR
;
A
#
# COMPACT_ATOMS: atom_id res chain seq x y z
N MET A 1 -7.93 28.57 17.25
CA MET A 1 -7.55 27.89 18.50
C MET A 1 -6.57 26.77 18.12
N VAL A 2 -5.27 27.02 18.27
CA VAL A 2 -4.21 26.04 17.96
C VAL A 2 -4.19 25.02 19.09
N VAL A 3 -4.83 23.87 18.88
CA VAL A 3 -4.63 22.69 19.72
C VAL A 3 -3.56 21.84 19.06
N GLY A 4 -2.31 22.32 19.13
CA GLY A 4 -1.12 21.50 18.91
C GLY A 4 -0.79 20.84 20.24
N GLY A 5 -1.25 19.61 20.44
CA GLY A 5 -1.05 18.86 21.68
C GLY A 5 0.44 18.65 21.99
N HIS A 6 0.89 19.26 23.08
CA HIS A 6 2.21 18.98 23.66
C HIS A 6 2.25 17.52 24.14
N GLY A 7 3.09 16.70 23.50
CA GLY A 7 3.44 15.36 23.99
C GLY A 7 3.80 14.33 22.90
N PHE A 8 3.07 14.31 21.78
CA PHE A 8 3.17 13.20 20.81
C PHE A 8 3.64 13.58 19.40
N ALA A 9 3.97 14.85 19.15
CA ALA A 9 4.40 15.33 17.83
C ALA A 9 5.65 14.58 17.32
N GLY A 10 6.64 14.32 18.18
CA GLY A 10 7.84 13.57 17.80
C GLY A 10 7.51 12.12 17.40
N VAL A 11 6.66 11.44 18.18
CA VAL A 11 6.21 10.07 17.89
C VAL A 11 5.45 10.02 16.56
N PHE A 12 4.57 10.99 16.31
CA PHE A 12 3.84 11.10 15.05
C PHE A 12 4.80 11.25 13.86
N VAL A 13 5.77 12.16 13.93
CA VAL A 13 6.76 12.37 12.86
C VAL A 13 7.57 11.10 12.58
N VAL A 14 8.00 10.41 13.64
CA VAL A 14 8.72 9.13 13.49
C VAL A 14 7.84 8.08 12.82
N LEU A 15 6.58 7.91 13.26
CA LEU A 15 5.66 6.95 12.65
C LEU A 15 5.36 7.26 11.18
N VAL A 16 5.19 8.55 10.84
CA VAL A 16 5.04 8.98 9.45
C VAL A 16 6.30 8.68 8.64
N GLY A 17 7.49 8.94 9.19
CA GLY A 17 8.76 8.63 8.55
C GLY A 17 8.93 7.13 8.30
N VAL A 18 8.59 6.29 9.28
CA VAL A 18 8.59 4.83 9.16
C VAL A 18 7.61 4.38 8.08
N ALA A 19 6.37 4.90 8.09
CA ALA A 19 5.37 4.58 7.07
C ALA A 19 5.82 5.00 5.66
N ALA A 20 6.47 6.16 5.52
CA ALA A 20 7.02 6.63 4.25
C ALA A 20 8.19 5.76 3.78
N PHE A 21 9.04 5.28 4.69
CA PHE A 21 10.15 4.39 4.37
C PHE A 21 9.67 3.05 3.83
N PHE A 22 8.72 2.39 4.52
CA PHE A 22 8.19 1.09 4.12
C PHE A 22 7.38 1.12 2.81
N ARG A 23 6.98 2.31 2.36
CA ARG A 23 6.31 2.50 1.06
C ARG A 23 7.26 2.29 -0.14
N SER A 24 8.56 2.54 0.00
CA SER A 24 9.51 2.48 -1.13
C SER A 24 9.84 1.06 -1.62
N PRO A 25 10.14 0.07 -0.76
CA PRO A 25 10.44 -1.29 -1.19
C PRO A 25 9.32 -1.93 -2.02
N VAL A 26 8.06 -1.66 -1.66
CA VAL A 26 6.88 -2.15 -2.38
C VAL A 26 6.90 -1.72 -3.84
N PHE A 27 7.32 -0.49 -4.15
CA PHE A 27 7.34 0.00 -5.52
C PHE A 27 8.51 -0.54 -6.36
N ALA A 28 9.58 -1.06 -5.73
CA ALA A 28 10.70 -1.66 -6.44
C ALA A 28 10.50 -3.17 -6.65
N VAL A 29 9.96 -3.86 -5.65
CA VAL A 29 9.87 -5.33 -5.62
C VAL A 29 8.64 -5.86 -6.38
N PHE A 30 7.48 -5.18 -6.29
CA PHE A 30 6.27 -5.66 -6.99
C PHE A 30 6.44 -5.72 -8.52
N PRO A 31 6.98 -4.67 -9.19
CA PRO A 31 7.34 -4.73 -10.60
C PRO A 31 8.10 -5.99 -11.02
N SER A 32 9.22 -6.28 -10.35
CA SER A 32 10.08 -7.41 -10.72
C SER A 32 9.38 -8.76 -10.54
N LEU A 33 8.58 -8.92 -9.47
CA LEU A 33 7.84 -10.16 -9.20
C LEU A 33 6.79 -10.49 -10.27
N ILE A 34 6.19 -9.49 -10.91
CA ILE A 34 5.19 -9.70 -11.98
C ILE A 34 5.83 -10.33 -13.21
N GLY A 35 7.04 -9.87 -13.56
CA GLY A 35 7.81 -10.43 -14.67
C GLY A 35 8.21 -11.88 -14.41
N GLU A 36 8.51 -12.21 -13.14
CA GLU A 36 8.82 -13.58 -12.72
C GLU A 36 7.59 -14.49 -12.68
N TYR A 37 6.41 -13.98 -12.31
CA TYR A 37 5.17 -14.78 -12.22
C TYR A 37 4.46 -15.03 -13.56
N TYR A 38 4.44 -14.03 -14.44
CA TYR A 38 3.62 -14.07 -15.66
C TYR A 38 4.44 -14.11 -16.96
N GLY A 39 5.78 -14.10 -16.84
CA GLY A 39 6.70 -14.13 -17.97
C GLY A 39 6.83 -12.79 -18.71
N THR A 40 7.87 -12.70 -19.54
CA THR A 40 8.25 -11.46 -20.25
C THR A 40 7.51 -11.25 -21.58
N ALA A 41 6.82 -12.27 -22.10
CA ALA A 41 6.16 -12.25 -23.41
C ALA A 41 5.09 -11.15 -23.54
N HIS A 42 4.34 -10.88 -22.47
CA HIS A 42 3.34 -9.80 -22.38
C HIS A 42 3.63 -8.84 -21.22
N SER A 43 4.91 -8.50 -21.02
CA SER A 43 5.35 -7.70 -19.87
C SER A 43 4.59 -6.38 -19.74
N SER A 44 4.34 -5.65 -20.83
CA SER A 44 3.65 -4.35 -20.79
C SER A 44 2.18 -4.46 -20.36
N GLU A 45 1.46 -5.50 -20.81
CA GLU A 45 0.04 -5.73 -20.46
C GLU A 45 -0.11 -6.20 -19.02
N ASN A 46 0.76 -7.11 -18.56
CA ASN A 46 0.77 -7.59 -17.18
C ASN A 46 1.05 -6.45 -16.18
N TYR A 47 1.97 -5.55 -16.52
CA TYR A 47 2.24 -4.34 -15.73
C TYR A 47 1.08 -3.34 -15.75
N ALA A 48 0.47 -3.12 -16.92
CA ALA A 48 -0.64 -2.19 -17.07
C ALA A 48 -1.84 -2.64 -16.23
N LEU A 49 -2.15 -3.94 -16.21
CA LEU A 49 -3.24 -4.50 -15.42
C LEU A 49 -3.09 -4.20 -13.92
N LEU A 50 -1.87 -4.32 -13.39
CA LEU A 50 -1.58 -4.01 -11.98
C LEU A 50 -1.65 -2.52 -11.67
N TYR A 51 -1.25 -1.67 -12.61
CA TYR A 51 -1.40 -0.22 -12.46
C TYR A 51 -2.86 0.23 -12.47
N THR A 52 -3.79 -0.52 -13.08
CA THR A 52 -5.23 -0.19 -13.01
C THR A 52 -5.75 -0.19 -11.58
N GLY A 53 -5.25 -1.09 -10.72
CA GLY A 53 -5.62 -1.12 -9.30
C GLY A 53 -5.21 0.16 -8.57
N LYS A 54 -4.09 0.76 -8.94
CA LYS A 54 -3.61 2.05 -8.38
C LYS A 54 -4.52 3.21 -8.76
N VAL A 55 -5.11 3.19 -9.95
CA VAL A 55 -6.04 4.22 -10.43
C VAL A 55 -7.31 4.21 -9.58
N TRP A 56 -7.92 3.04 -9.41
CA TRP A 56 -9.10 2.88 -8.55
C TRP A 56 -8.78 3.24 -7.09
N GLY A 57 -7.63 2.83 -6.56
CA GLY A 57 -7.19 3.24 -5.23
C GLY A 57 -7.06 4.76 -5.07
N SER A 58 -6.52 5.46 -6.06
CA SER A 58 -6.29 6.91 -5.99
C SER A 58 -7.58 7.73 -6.09
N ILE A 59 -8.50 7.31 -6.95
CA ILE A 59 -9.79 8.00 -7.15
C ILE A 59 -10.69 7.85 -5.93
N PHE A 60 -10.75 6.64 -5.36
CA PHE A 60 -11.69 6.33 -4.29
C PHE A 60 -11.15 6.66 -2.91
N ALA A 61 -9.83 6.58 -2.69
CA ALA A 61 -9.25 6.81 -1.37
C ALA A 61 -9.59 8.19 -0.81
N GLY A 62 -9.50 9.27 -1.60
CA GLY A 62 -9.76 10.62 -1.12
C GLY A 62 -11.22 10.82 -0.69
N THR A 63 -12.16 10.46 -1.56
CA THR A 63 -13.61 10.60 -1.31
C THR A 63 -14.06 9.72 -0.15
N VAL A 64 -13.67 8.45 -0.14
CA VAL A 64 -14.03 7.50 0.93
C VAL A 64 -13.45 7.96 2.26
N THR A 65 -12.17 8.36 2.30
CA THR A 65 -11.51 8.85 3.52
C THR A 65 -12.18 10.12 4.04
N SER A 66 -12.55 11.05 3.15
CA SER A 66 -13.26 12.27 3.52
C SER A 66 -14.62 11.98 4.18
N ILE A 67 -15.42 11.11 3.58
CA ILE A 67 -16.71 10.66 4.14
C ILE A 67 -16.49 9.95 5.49
N LEU A 68 -15.45 9.13 5.60
CA LEU A 68 -15.14 8.39 6.81
C LEU A 68 -14.76 9.32 7.96
N ILE A 69 -13.91 10.32 7.70
CA ILE A 69 -13.53 11.33 8.70
C ILE A 69 -14.73 12.18 9.09
N ALA A 70 -15.59 12.56 8.13
CA ALA A 70 -16.80 13.32 8.39
C ALA A 70 -17.82 12.55 9.26
N SER A 71 -17.84 11.22 9.18
CA SER A 71 -18.82 10.37 9.89
C SER A 71 -18.30 9.78 11.21
N LEU A 72 -17.05 9.29 11.24
CA LEU A 72 -16.43 8.59 12.38
C LEU A 72 -15.37 9.44 13.09
N GLY A 73 -15.02 10.60 12.54
CA GLY A 73 -13.92 11.42 13.04
C GLY A 73 -12.54 10.85 12.71
N TRP A 74 -11.51 11.64 13.01
CA TRP A 74 -10.12 11.37 12.65
C TRP A 74 -9.57 10.09 13.28
N THR A 75 -9.70 9.94 14.60
CA THR A 75 -9.09 8.83 15.33
C THR A 75 -9.60 7.47 14.86
N GLN A 76 -10.92 7.28 14.77
CA GLN A 76 -11.51 6.01 14.33
C GLN A 76 -11.15 5.70 12.87
N SER A 77 -11.15 6.71 12.00
CA SER A 77 -10.75 6.57 10.59
C SER A 77 -9.29 6.13 10.45
N PHE A 78 -8.38 6.70 11.25
CA PHE A 78 -6.98 6.28 11.27
C PHE A 78 -6.80 4.84 11.74
N PHE A 79 -7.52 4.42 12.79
CA PHE A 79 -7.48 3.03 13.25
C PHE A 79 -8.03 2.06 12.21
N LEU A 80 -9.11 2.42 11.50
CA LEU A 80 -9.63 1.60 10.41
C LEU A 80 -8.59 1.48 9.30
N GLY A 81 -7.98 2.58 8.88
CA GLY A 81 -6.91 2.58 7.89
C GLY A 81 -5.70 1.73 8.29
N ALA A 82 -5.28 1.81 9.56
CA ALA A 82 -4.23 0.97 10.10
C ALA A 82 -4.60 -0.53 10.07
N GLY A 83 -5.84 -0.87 10.42
CA GLY A 83 -6.36 -2.24 10.33
C GLY A 83 -6.37 -2.77 8.90
N LEU A 84 -6.83 -1.96 7.94
CA LEU A 84 -6.82 -2.33 6.52
C LEU A 84 -5.39 -2.55 5.99
N LEU A 85 -4.44 -1.71 6.39
CA LEU A 85 -3.02 -1.88 6.04
C LEU A 85 -2.43 -3.16 6.65
N ALA A 86 -2.77 -3.47 7.91
CA ALA A 86 -2.33 -4.70 8.55
C ALA A 86 -2.89 -5.95 7.85
N LEU A 87 -4.18 -5.93 7.50
CA LEU A 87 -4.83 -7.01 6.75
C LEU A 87 -4.19 -7.19 5.36
N ALA A 88 -3.89 -6.10 4.66
CA ALA A 88 -3.18 -6.16 3.39
C ALA A 88 -1.78 -6.78 3.56
N GLY A 89 -1.04 -6.40 4.60
CA GLY A 89 0.24 -7.01 4.95
C GLY A 89 0.12 -8.52 5.21
N ILE A 90 -0.86 -8.95 6.00
CA ILE A 90 -1.12 -10.37 6.26
C ILE A 90 -1.47 -11.12 4.96
N ALA A 91 -2.29 -10.53 4.10
CA ALA A 91 -2.67 -11.14 2.83
C ALA A 91 -1.47 -11.40 1.90
N THR A 92 -0.38 -10.62 2.01
CA THR A 92 0.85 -10.90 1.24
C THR A 92 1.50 -12.23 1.61
N LEU A 93 1.28 -12.74 2.83
CA LEU A 93 1.78 -14.06 3.25
C LEU A 93 1.08 -15.22 2.51
N SER A 94 -0.10 -14.97 1.96
CA SER A 94 -0.86 -15.95 1.17
C SER A 94 -0.43 -16.00 -0.30
N VAL A 95 0.41 -15.07 -0.75
CA VAL A 95 0.96 -15.09 -2.11
C VAL A 95 1.94 -16.25 -2.20
N ARG A 96 1.88 -17.00 -3.30
CA ARG A 96 2.79 -18.13 -3.52
C ARG A 96 4.26 -17.64 -3.54
N PRO A 97 5.24 -18.52 -3.33
CA PRO A 97 6.64 -18.24 -3.65
C PRO A 97 6.86 -18.21 -5.16
N VAL A 98 7.79 -17.37 -5.63
CA VAL A 98 8.20 -17.35 -7.04
C VAL A 98 8.94 -18.64 -7.37
N ASP A 99 8.54 -19.35 -8.42
CA ASP A 99 9.26 -20.51 -8.95
C ASP A 99 10.38 -20.04 -9.90
N HIS A 100 11.63 -20.27 -9.53
CA HIS A 100 12.81 -19.89 -10.32
C HIS A 100 13.11 -20.82 -11.52
N SER A 101 12.19 -21.71 -11.91
CA SER A 101 12.45 -22.75 -12.91
C SER A 101 12.35 -22.30 -14.39
N GLN A 102 12.25 -21.00 -14.67
CA GLN A 102 12.03 -20.44 -16.02
C GLN A 102 13.23 -19.65 -16.58
N THR A 103 14.35 -19.51 -15.84
CA THR A 103 15.54 -18.76 -16.30
C THR A 103 16.40 -19.53 -17.32
N ASP A 104 16.06 -20.78 -17.66
CA ASP A 104 16.93 -21.69 -18.43
C ASP A 104 16.34 -22.18 -19.77
N ARG A 105 15.52 -21.37 -20.46
CA ARG A 105 15.07 -21.65 -21.84
C ARG A 105 15.12 -20.43 -22.75
#